data_AF-A0AAN1XSM4-F1
#
_entry.id   AF-A0AAN1XSM4-F1
#
_cell.length_a   1.000
_cell.length_b   1.000
_cell.length_c   1.000
_cell.angle_alpha   90.00
_cell.angle_beta   90.00
_cell.angle_gamma   90.00
#
_symmetry.space_group_name_H-M   'P 1'
#
loop_
_entity.id
_entity.type
_entity.pdbx_description
1 polymer ?
#
loop_
_entity_poly.entity_id
_entity_poly.type
_entity_poly.pdbx_seq_one_letter_code
_entity_poly.pdbx_strand_id
1 'polypeptide(L)'
;MTLASTPAVALTDEQRWSIDLSVAQYLRSARAVVEAQERLAQLGVSSDELLRRRRAESADRGIARLLRLAVTLIITRGRLDRADRRRLPPGASEATIHAVVAATAEAYARVLVAESAAPAGSRPAIDMNVGDY
;
A
#
# COMPACT_ATOMS: atom_id res chain seq x y z
N MET A 1 -32.75 -17.08 -6.57
CA MET A 1 -31.47 -16.64 -7.14
C MET A 1 -30.51 -16.45 -5.98
N THR A 2 -29.66 -17.43 -5.73
CA THR A 2 -28.71 -17.42 -4.61
C THR A 2 -27.53 -16.56 -5.03
N LEU A 3 -27.40 -15.37 -4.44
CA LEU A 3 -26.19 -14.56 -4.58
C LEU A 3 -25.06 -15.38 -3.94
N ALA A 4 -24.21 -15.99 -4.77
CA ALA A 4 -22.98 -16.58 -4.30
C ALA A 4 -22.16 -15.45 -3.67
N SER A 5 -22.09 -15.43 -2.33
CA SER A 5 -21.19 -14.54 -1.60
C SER A 5 -19.77 -14.82 -2.09
N THR A 6 -19.24 -13.96 -2.95
CA THR A 6 -17.84 -14.00 -3.34
C THR A 6 -17.01 -13.99 -2.06
N PRO A 7 -16.13 -14.98 -1.81
CA PRO A 7 -15.35 -15.00 -0.59
C PRO A 7 -14.54 -13.70 -0.52
N ALA A 8 -14.69 -12.95 0.57
CA ALA A 8 -13.92 -11.75 0.80
C ALA A 8 -12.44 -12.14 0.79
N VAL A 9 -11.69 -11.66 -0.21
CA VAL A 9 -10.25 -11.89 -0.28
C VAL A 9 -9.62 -11.12 0.86
N ALA A 10 -9.23 -11.84 1.91
CA ALA A 10 -8.50 -11.26 3.02
C ALA A 10 -7.04 -11.06 2.62
N LEU A 11 -6.58 -9.81 2.59
CA LEU A 11 -5.16 -9.51 2.46
C LEU A 11 -4.42 -10.01 3.71
N THR A 12 -3.26 -10.63 3.51
CA THR A 12 -2.37 -10.99 4.60
C THR A 12 -1.83 -9.73 5.28
N ASP A 13 -1.36 -9.87 6.52
CA ASP A 13 -0.77 -8.74 7.25
C ASP A 13 0.43 -8.15 6.50
N GLU A 14 1.24 -9.01 5.87
CA GLU A 14 2.36 -8.57 5.04
C GLU A 14 1.90 -7.73 3.85
N GLN A 15 0.83 -8.15 3.16
CA GLN A 15 0.26 -7.39 2.04
C GLN A 15 -0.29 -6.05 2.52
N ARG A 16 -0.99 -6.03 3.66
CA ARG A 16 -1.52 -4.79 4.26
C ARG A 16 -0.41 -3.82 4.61
N TRP A 17 0.62 -4.26 5.35
CA TRP A 17 1.74 -3.40 5.72
C TRP A 17 2.57 -2.95 4.51
N SER A 18 2.59 -3.72 3.42
CA SER A 18 3.22 -3.31 2.16
C SER A 18 2.44 -2.20 1.45
N ILE A 19 1.10 -2.24 1.50
CA ILE A 19 0.23 -1.14 1.04
C ILE A 19 0.43 0.09 1.93
N ASP A 20 0.44 -0.09 3.25
CA ASP A 20 0.65 1.00 4.22
C ASP A 20 1.96 1.73 3.97
N LEU A 21 3.05 0.98 3.71
CA LEU A 21 4.34 1.56 3.33
C LEU A 21 4.21 2.45 2.08
N SER A 22 3.54 1.96 1.04
CA SER A 22 3.35 2.73 -0.20
C SER A 22 2.55 4.02 0.02
N VAL A 23 1.48 3.95 0.82
CA VAL A 23 0.66 5.11 1.18
C VAL A 23 1.44 6.12 2.04
N ALA A 24 2.17 5.62 3.04
CA ALA A 24 3.00 6.46 3.92
C ALA A 24 4.07 7.22 3.13
N GLN A 25 4.71 6.56 2.15
CA GLN A 25 5.68 7.19 1.26
C GLN A 25 5.04 8.26 0.38
N TYR A 26 3.88 7.98 -0.21
CA TYR A 26 3.15 8.96 -1.02
C TYR A 26 2.76 10.19 -0.20
N LEU A 27 2.26 9.98 1.01
CA LEU A 27 1.89 11.04 1.95
C LEU A 27 3.09 11.72 2.63
N ARG A 28 4.31 11.27 2.34
CA ARG A 28 5.55 11.82 2.92
C ARG A 28 5.56 11.80 4.46
N SER A 29 4.91 10.79 5.06
CA SER A 29 4.91 10.59 6.51
C SER A 29 6.10 9.72 6.91
N ALA A 30 7.16 10.37 7.39
CA ALA A 30 8.36 9.69 7.89
C ALA A 30 8.03 8.68 9.01
N ARG A 31 7.15 9.07 9.93
CA ARG A 31 6.73 8.21 11.04
C ARG A 31 6.02 6.94 10.56
N ALA A 32 5.04 7.09 9.66
CA ALA A 32 4.30 5.94 9.15
C ALA A 32 5.17 5.03 8.27
N VAL A 33 6.17 5.59 7.56
CA VAL A 33 7.15 4.79 6.83
C VAL A 33 7.94 3.89 7.80
N VAL A 34 8.46 4.45 8.89
CA VAL A 34 9.21 3.68 9.90
C VAL A 34 8.33 2.60 10.51
N GLU A 35 7.11 2.94 10.93
CA GLU A 35 6.18 1.97 11.51
C GLU A 35 5.90 0.81 10.54
N ALA A 36 5.58 1.10 9.27
CA ALA A 36 5.32 0.07 8.29
C ALA A 36 6.54 -0.82 8.03
N GLN A 37 7.75 -0.24 7.98
CA GLN A 37 9.00 -0.99 7.83
C GLN A 37 9.27 -1.92 9.03
N GLU A 38 9.09 -1.43 10.25
CA GLU A 38 9.25 -2.23 11.47
C GLU A 38 8.28 -3.41 11.50
N ARG A 39 7.03 -3.19 11.10
CA ARG A 39 6.00 -4.25 11.04
C ARG A 39 6.32 -5.29 9.98
N LEU A 40 6.77 -4.87 8.80
CA LEU A 40 7.22 -5.80 7.76
C LEU A 40 8.46 -6.59 8.20
N ALA A 41 9.40 -5.96 8.90
CA ALA A 41 10.57 -6.64 9.45
C ALA A 41 10.16 -7.69 10.52
N GLN A 42 9.19 -7.37 11.38
CA GLN A 42 8.62 -8.32 12.35
C GLN A 42 7.95 -9.54 11.69
N LEU A 43 7.42 -9.36 10.47
CA LEU A 43 6.86 -10.43 9.65
C LEU A 43 7.92 -11.23 8.87
N GLY A 44 9.20 -10.91 9.03
CA GLY A 44 10.31 -11.62 8.39
C GLY A 44 10.67 -11.13 6.98
N VAL A 45 10.15 -9.98 6.55
CA VAL A 45 10.54 -9.37 5.28
C VAL A 45 11.99 -8.88 5.38
N SER A 46 12.85 -9.35 4.48
CA SER A 46 14.27 -9.00 4.50
C SER A 46 14.51 -7.53 4.17
N SER A 47 15.63 -6.97 4.64
CA SER A 47 16.02 -5.58 4.34
C SER A 47 16.06 -5.29 2.85
N ASP A 48 16.55 -6.22 2.03
CA ASP A 48 16.59 -6.08 0.57
C ASP A 48 15.20 -5.99 -0.04
N GLU A 49 14.27 -6.78 0.47
CA GLU A 49 12.88 -6.79 0.01
C GLU A 49 12.15 -5.51 0.48
N LEU A 50 12.44 -5.00 1.70
CA LEU A 50 11.95 -3.69 2.14
C LEU A 50 12.42 -2.56 1.21
N LEU A 51 13.68 -2.60 0.76
CA LEU A 51 14.21 -1.63 -0.19
C LEU A 51 13.49 -1.68 -1.54
N ARG A 52 13.13 -2.87 -2.03
CA ARG A 52 12.29 -3.02 -3.24
C ARG A 52 10.89 -2.47 -3.02
N ARG A 53 10.26 -2.77 -1.88
CA ARG A 53 8.90 -2.32 -1.56
C ARG A 53 8.78 -0.81 -1.43
N ARG A 54 9.84 -0.13 -0.99
CA ARG A 54 9.94 1.34 -1.05
C ARG A 54 9.81 1.91 -2.47
N ARG A 55 10.04 1.09 -3.48
CA ARG A 55 9.90 1.44 -4.90
C ARG A 55 8.64 0.82 -5.52
N ALA A 56 7.72 0.29 -4.71
CA ALA A 56 6.56 -0.47 -5.15
C ALA A 56 6.95 -1.71 -5.98
N GLU A 57 8.12 -2.28 -5.71
CA GLU A 57 8.65 -3.50 -6.30
C GLU A 57 8.67 -4.64 -5.28
N SER A 58 8.73 -5.88 -5.76
CA SER A 58 8.89 -7.07 -4.93
C SER A 58 9.45 -8.23 -5.76
N ALA A 59 10.24 -9.11 -5.14
CA ALA A 59 10.59 -10.39 -5.73
C ALA A 59 9.35 -11.31 -5.87
N ASP A 60 8.38 -11.17 -4.97
CA ASP A 60 7.09 -11.84 -5.05
C ASP A 60 6.20 -11.14 -6.09
N ARG A 61 5.84 -11.88 -7.15
CA ARG A 61 5.02 -11.36 -8.25
C ARG A 61 3.60 -10.98 -7.81
N GLY A 62 3.05 -11.65 -6.80
CA GLY A 62 1.76 -11.34 -6.19
C GLY A 62 1.82 -10.00 -5.45
N ILE A 63 2.80 -9.81 -4.57
CA ILE A 63 3.01 -8.55 -3.85
C ILE A 63 3.32 -7.40 -4.82
N ALA A 64 4.20 -7.61 -5.81
CA ALA A 64 4.52 -6.59 -6.80
C ALA A 64 3.27 -6.10 -7.57
N ARG A 65 2.36 -7.01 -7.91
CA ARG A 65 1.08 -6.67 -8.56
C ARG A 65 0.17 -5.86 -7.64
N LEU A 66 0.11 -6.24 -6.37
CA LEU A 66 -0.67 -5.60 -5.32
C LEU A 66 -0.19 -4.16 -5.09
N LEU A 67 1.12 -3.96 -4.99
CA LEU A 67 1.76 -2.66 -4.81
C LEU A 67 1.51 -1.73 -6.01
N ARG A 68 1.63 -2.23 -7.24
CA ARG A 68 1.30 -1.44 -8.44
C ARG A 68 -0.15 -0.98 -8.45
N LEU A 69 -1.08 -1.85 -8.07
CA LEU A 69 -2.50 -1.49 -7.95
C LEU A 69 -2.70 -0.44 -6.84
N ALA A 70 -2.10 -0.62 -5.66
CA ALA A 70 -2.19 0.36 -4.58
C ALA A 70 -1.64 1.73 -4.99
N VAL A 71 -0.46 1.78 -5.62
CA VAL A 71 0.13 3.02 -6.15
C VAL A 71 -0.76 3.66 -7.21
N THR A 72 -1.32 2.87 -8.13
CA THR A 72 -2.27 3.38 -9.14
C THR A 72 -3.49 4.00 -8.47
N LEU A 73 -4.04 3.35 -7.44
CA LEU A 73 -5.18 3.86 -6.68
C LEU A 73 -4.84 5.15 -5.94
N ILE A 74 -3.64 5.25 -5.36
CA ILE A 74 -3.17 6.46 -4.69
C ILE A 74 -3.08 7.62 -5.70
N ILE A 75 -2.42 7.41 -6.84
CA ILE A 75 -2.22 8.43 -7.89
C ILE A 75 -3.56 8.90 -8.47
N THR A 76 -4.47 7.96 -8.75
CA THR A 76 -5.79 8.24 -9.33
C THR A 76 -6.82 8.69 -8.30
N ARG A 77 -6.44 8.83 -7.02
CA ARG A 77 -7.33 9.16 -5.89
C ARG A 77 -8.54 8.22 -5.82
N GLY A 78 -8.30 6.93 -6.02
CA GLY A 78 -9.29 5.85 -5.97
C GLY A 78 -10.19 5.78 -7.20
N ARG A 79 -9.96 6.57 -8.25
CA ARG A 79 -10.74 6.56 -9.49
C ARG A 79 -10.03 5.74 -10.56
N LEU A 80 -10.30 4.45 -10.60
CA LEU A 80 -9.81 3.59 -11.68
C LEU A 80 -10.66 3.81 -12.93
N ASP A 81 -10.08 4.42 -13.96
CA ASP A 81 -10.73 4.51 -15.26
C ASP A 81 -10.64 3.18 -16.04
N ARG A 82 -11.22 3.15 -17.25
CA ARG A 82 -11.19 1.93 -18.09
C ARG A 82 -9.78 1.61 -18.61
N ALA A 83 -8.88 2.58 -18.70
CA ALA A 83 -7.48 2.36 -19.07
C ALA A 83 -6.68 1.80 -17.89
N ASP A 84 -6.90 2.29 -16.67
CA ASP A 84 -6.27 1.80 -15.44
C ASP A 84 -6.64 0.33 -15.18
N ARG A 85 -7.92 0.00 -15.33
CA ARG A 85 -8.41 -1.39 -15.23
C ARG A 85 -7.76 -2.33 -16.24
N ARG A 86 -7.36 -1.81 -17.41
CA ARG A 86 -6.64 -2.58 -18.45
C ARG A 86 -5.15 -2.73 -18.15
N ARG A 87 -4.58 -1.84 -17.31
CA ARG A 87 -3.20 -1.90 -16.81
C ARG A 87 -3.07 -2.80 -15.58
N LEU A 88 -4.19 -3.13 -14.92
CA LEU A 88 -4.19 -4.12 -13.85
C LEU A 88 -3.75 -5.49 -14.39
N PRO A 89 -2.96 -6.24 -13.61
CA PRO A 89 -2.44 -7.52 -14.06
C PRO A 89 -3.59 -8.47 -14.42
N PRO A 90 -3.49 -9.22 -15.53
CA PRO A 90 -4.52 -10.20 -15.90
C PRO A 90 -4.69 -11.22 -14.77
N GLY A 91 -5.94 -11.40 -14.32
CA GLY A 91 -6.29 -12.32 -13.23
C GLY A 91 -6.40 -11.69 -11.84
N ALA A 92 -6.25 -10.37 -11.67
CA ALA A 92 -6.67 -9.71 -10.43
C ALA A 92 -8.19 -9.82 -10.29
N SER A 93 -8.66 -10.63 -9.35
CA SER A 93 -10.10 -10.77 -9.11
C SER A 93 -10.68 -9.44 -8.64
N GLU A 94 -11.95 -9.18 -8.98
CA GLU A 94 -12.65 -7.98 -8.51
C GLU A 94 -12.63 -7.90 -6.97
N ALA A 95 -12.72 -9.04 -6.29
CA ALA A 95 -12.58 -9.13 -4.84
C ALA A 95 -11.20 -8.68 -4.34
N THR A 96 -10.11 -9.06 -5.02
CA THR A 96 -8.76 -8.56 -4.70
C THR A 96 -8.69 -7.06 -4.91
N ILE A 97 -9.23 -6.53 -6.01
CA ILE A 97 -9.22 -5.10 -6.29
C ILE A 97 -9.95 -4.34 -5.17
N HIS A 98 -11.14 -4.79 -4.78
CA HIS A 98 -11.88 -4.21 -3.66
C HIS A 98 -11.09 -4.26 -2.34
N ALA A 99 -10.43 -5.38 -2.05
CA ALA A 99 -9.61 -5.51 -0.85
C ALA A 99 -8.44 -4.51 -0.85
N VAL A 100 -7.76 -4.31 -1.99
CA VAL A 100 -6.68 -3.31 -2.12
C VAL A 100 -7.21 -1.89 -1.99
N VAL A 101 -8.37 -1.58 -2.59
CA VAL A 101 -9.02 -0.27 -2.46
C VAL A 101 -9.34 0.03 -1.00
N ALA A 102 -9.96 -0.91 -0.30
CA ALA A 102 -10.29 -0.76 1.12
C ALA A 102 -9.03 -0.55 1.96
N ALA A 103 -8.03 -1.42 1.80
CA ALA A 103 -6.78 -1.31 2.54
C ALA A 103 -6.02 0.01 2.26
N THR A 104 -6.02 0.48 1.01
CA THR A 104 -5.40 1.75 0.64
C THR A 104 -6.11 2.94 1.31
N ALA A 105 -7.45 2.93 1.33
CA ALA A 105 -8.23 3.98 1.99
C ALA A 105 -8.03 3.97 3.52
N GLU A 106 -8.01 2.78 4.14
CA GLU A 106 -7.73 2.62 5.56
C GLU A 106 -6.32 3.10 5.93
N ALA A 107 -5.31 2.75 5.14
CA ALA A 107 -3.94 3.21 5.32
C ALA A 107 -3.85 4.73 5.24
N TYR A 108 -4.52 5.33 4.25
CA TYR A 108 -4.57 6.79 4.09
C TYR A 108 -5.16 7.46 5.33
N ALA A 109 -6.28 6.93 5.84
CA ALA A 109 -6.90 7.42 7.07
C ALA A 109 -5.98 7.26 8.30
N ARG A 110 -5.31 6.11 8.46
CA ARG A 110 -4.35 5.88 9.56
C ARG A 110 -3.23 6.92 9.56
N VAL A 111 -2.61 7.17 8.40
CA VAL A 111 -1.53 8.15 8.29
C VAL A 111 -2.03 9.55 8.63
N LEU A 112 -3.19 9.96 8.11
CA LEU A 112 -3.75 11.27 8.42
C LEU A 112 -4.05 11.46 9.91
N VAL A 113 -4.62 10.45 10.57
CA VAL A 113 -4.88 10.48 12.02
C VAL A 113 -3.57 10.57 12.81
N ALA A 114 -2.57 9.77 12.44
CA ALA A 114 -1.27 9.75 13.10
C ALA A 114 -0.52 11.09 13.00
N GLU A 115 -0.59 11.74 11.83
CA GLU A 115 0.00 13.07 11.61
C GLU A 115 -0.78 14.18 12.34
N SER A 116 -2.12 14.09 12.40
CA SER A 116 -2.95 15.08 13.10
C SER A 116 -2.82 15.00 14.62
N ALA A 117 -2.47 13.82 15.14
CA ALA A 117 -2.25 13.59 16.57
C ALA A 117 -0.82 13.96 17.03
N ALA A 118 0.09 14.29 16.12
CA ALA A 118 1.48 14.62 16.46
C ALA A 118 1.61 16.10 16.88
N PRO A 119 2.35 16.41 17.96
CA PRO A 119 2.66 17.80 18.31
C PRO A 119 3.49 18.46 17.21
N ALA A 120 3.17 19.71 16.89
CA ALA A 120 3.83 20.52 15.86
C ALA A 120 5.32 20.72 16.19
N GLY A 121 6.18 19.77 15.79
CA GLY A 121 7.62 19.82 16.07
C GLY A 121 8.36 18.51 15.86
N SER A 122 7.67 17.37 15.89
CA SER A 122 8.30 16.05 15.71
C SER A 122 8.17 15.55 14.27
N ARG A 123 8.84 16.19 13.31
CA ARG A 123 9.05 15.61 11.97
C ARG A 123 10.40 14.92 11.93
N PRO A 124 10.46 13.57 11.86
CA PRO A 124 11.72 12.88 11.59
C PRO A 124 12.19 13.27 10.18
N ALA A 125 13.44 13.71 10.07
CA ALA A 125 14.09 13.92 8.78
C ALA A 125 14.42 12.54 8.19
N ILE A 126 13.53 12.01 7.36
CA ILE A 126 13.84 10.85 6.52
C ILE A 126 14.09 11.35 5.11
N ASP A 127 15.19 10.90 4.51
CA ASP A 127 15.49 11.12 3.11
C ASP A 127 14.44 10.39 2.25
N MET A 128 13.42 11.15 1.83
CA MET A 128 12.31 10.71 1.00
C MET A 128 12.67 10.75 -0.48
N ASN A 129 13.89 10.32 -0.82
CA ASN A 129 14.26 10.09 -2.21
C ASN A 129 13.55 8.83 -2.73
N VAL A 130 12.24 8.98 -2.95
CA VAL A 130 11.41 8.07 -3.71
C VAL A 130 11.53 8.58 -5.13
N GLY A 131 12.41 7.95 -5.92
CA GLY A 131 12.72 8.39 -7.28
C GLY A 131 11.46 8.72 -8.07
N ASP A 132 11.52 9.80 -8.85
CA ASP A 132 10.43 10.32 -9.65
C ASP A 132 9.73 9.18 -10.43
N TYR A 133 8.45 8.94 -10.11
CA TYR A 133 7.58 8.00 -10.82
C TYR A 133 6.92 8.63 -12.04
#